data_AF-A0A510KVE1-F1
#
_entry.id   AF-A0A510KVE1-F1
#
_cell.length_a   1.000
_cell.length_b   1.000
_cell.length_c   1.000
_cell.angle_alpha   90.00
_cell.angle_beta   90.00
_cell.angle_gamma   90.00
#
_symmetry.space_group_name_H-M   'P 1'
#
loop_
_entity.id
_entity.type
_entity.pdbx_description
1 polymer ?
#
loop_
_entity_poly.entity_id
_entity_poly.type
_entity_poly.pdbx_seq_one_letter_code
_entity_poly.pdbx_strand_id
1 'polypeptide(L)'
;MNKQIVRIIQFTINSVLIFVTVTSGILGFLLLIPLALTALVSFFIHNWSFFWNFLVIVAILLGAAFSIDTLSFKLPEMFGKFFDEEKEDKKIYQEYENWFNEWCQKEYEKFERARQEQQNQGYGAYHSTEDIIEKFEENLKILGLEANSQLSLQNIKKAHRTKAKELHPDKNPGKDTTADMQKVNAAKEYLDANLEYYLSKKFQN
;
A
#
# COMPACT_ATOMS: atom_id res chain seq x y z
N MET A 1 40.13 -4.22 -8.08
CA MET A 1 39.55 -4.10 -6.73
C MET A 1 38.12 -4.62 -6.79
N ASN A 2 37.68 -5.49 -5.88
CA ASN A 2 36.32 -6.05 -5.90
C ASN A 2 35.29 -4.92 -5.69
N LYS A 3 34.30 -4.79 -6.59
CA LYS A 3 33.23 -3.76 -6.54
C LYS A 3 32.52 -3.74 -5.19
N GLN A 4 32.29 -4.90 -4.58
CA GLN A 4 31.71 -4.99 -3.25
C GLN A 4 32.60 -4.37 -2.16
N ILE A 5 33.91 -4.61 -2.21
CA ILE A 5 34.87 -4.02 -1.26
C ILE A 5 34.89 -2.49 -1.41
N VAL A 6 34.83 -1.98 -2.65
CA VAL A 6 34.78 -0.53 -2.87
C VAL A 6 33.48 0.08 -2.35
N ARG A 7 32.34 -0.59 -2.53
CA ARG A 7 31.06 -0.14 -1.99
C ARG A 7 31.04 -0.12 -0.45
N ILE A 8 31.66 -1.11 0.19
CA ILE A 8 31.83 -1.13 1.65
C ILE A 8 32.70 0.07 2.09
N ILE A 9 33.82 0.32 1.41
CA ILE A 9 34.69 1.46 1.68
C ILE A 9 33.93 2.78 1.49
N GLN A 10 33.19 2.94 0.39
CA GLN A 10 32.34 4.12 0.13
C GLN A 10 31.32 4.32 1.25
N PHE A 11 30.61 3.26 1.65
CA PHE A 11 29.62 3.32 2.72
C PHE A 11 30.25 3.74 4.05
N THR A 12 31.41 3.19 4.39
CA THR A 12 32.14 3.57 5.61
C THR A 12 32.59 5.03 5.57
N ILE A 13 33.20 5.48 4.47
CA ILE A 13 33.64 6.87 4.29
C ILE A 13 32.43 7.82 4.39
N ASN A 14 31.33 7.51 3.70
CA ASN A 14 30.15 8.36 3.69
C ASN A 14 29.50 8.43 5.09
N SER A 15 29.48 7.31 5.82
CA SER A 15 28.95 7.26 7.20
C SER A 15 29.78 8.13 8.16
N VAL A 16 31.12 8.08 8.04
CA VAL A 16 32.02 8.96 8.81
C VAL A 16 31.81 10.42 8.45
N LEU A 17 31.69 10.73 7.15
CA LEU A 17 31.47 12.10 6.68
C LEU A 17 30.15 12.68 7.18
N ILE A 18 29.05 11.92 7.13
CA ILE A 18 27.74 12.35 7.68
C ILE A 18 27.85 12.63 9.18
N PHE A 19 28.52 11.75 9.94
CA PHE A 19 28.73 11.96 11.36
C PHE A 19 29.53 13.24 11.65
N VAL A 20 30.60 13.48 10.88
CA VAL A 20 31.40 14.71 10.98
C VAL A 20 30.57 15.93 10.63
N THR A 21 29.75 15.88 9.57
CA THR A 21 28.84 16.96 9.19
C THR A 21 27.90 17.33 10.34
N VAL A 22 27.19 16.35 10.92
CA VAL A 22 26.25 16.59 12.03
C VAL A 22 26.97 17.20 13.24
N THR A 23 28.13 16.64 13.59
CA THR A 23 28.93 17.13 14.73
C THR A 23 29.43 18.55 14.49
N SER A 24 29.89 18.85 13.27
CA SER A 24 30.38 20.18 12.89
C SER A 24 29.28 21.24 12.90
N GLY A 25 28.04 20.88 12.53
CA GLY A 25 26.88 21.75 12.63
C GLY A 25 26.60 22.16 14.08
N ILE A 26 26.57 21.19 14.99
CA ILE A 26 26.34 21.43 16.43
C ILE A 26 27.47 22.31 17.01
N LEU A 27 28.73 21.98 16.70
CA LEU A 27 29.88 22.77 17.15
C LEU A 27 29.85 24.19 16.58
N GLY A 28 29.43 24.38 15.33
CA GLY A 28 29.26 25.70 14.71
C GLY A 28 28.26 26.58 15.47
N PHE A 29 27.14 26.01 15.93
CA PHE A 29 26.19 26.73 16.79
C PHE A 29 26.78 27.08 18.16
N LEU A 30 27.53 26.15 18.77
CA LEU A 30 28.18 26.39 20.07
C LEU A 30 29.21 27.51 20.00
N LEU A 31 29.86 27.72 18.85
CA LEU A 31 30.84 28.79 18.64
C LEU A 31 30.23 30.21 18.63
N LEU A 32 28.91 30.35 18.54
CA LEU A 32 28.24 31.65 18.64
C LEU A 32 28.37 32.27 20.04
N ILE A 33 28.39 31.43 21.08
CA ILE A 33 28.53 31.87 22.48
C ILE A 33 29.89 32.55 22.73
N PRO A 34 31.05 31.89 22.46
CA PRO A 34 32.34 32.55 22.60
C PRO A 34 32.50 33.73 21.64
N LEU A 35 31.92 33.69 20.43
CA LEU A 35 31.94 34.83 19.51
C LEU A 35 31.26 36.07 20.15
N ALA A 36 30.07 35.89 20.74
CA ALA A 36 29.37 36.97 21.45
C ALA A 36 30.17 37.47 22.67
N LEU A 37 30.80 36.56 23.43
CA LEU A 37 31.68 36.93 24.54
C LEU A 37 32.89 37.74 24.07
N THR A 38 33.54 37.34 22.97
CA THR A 38 34.68 38.09 22.42
C THR A 38 34.26 39.49 21.96
N ALA A 39 33.05 39.65 21.40
CA ALA A 39 32.50 40.94 21.04
C ALA A 39 32.25 41.83 22.26
N LEU A 40 31.65 41.26 23.32
CA LEU A 40 31.39 41.96 24.57
C LEU A 40 32.69 42.43 25.24
N VAL A 41 33.70 41.56 25.35
CA VAL A 41 35.01 41.91 25.92
C VAL A 41 35.70 42.98 25.06
N SER A 42 35.64 42.85 23.73
CA SER A 42 36.24 43.82 22.81
C SER A 42 35.60 45.21 22.93
N PHE A 43 34.29 45.26 23.20
CA PHE A 43 33.58 46.52 23.46
C PHE A 43 34.10 47.23 24.72
N PHE A 44 34.26 46.51 25.84
CA PHE A 44 34.78 47.11 27.08
C PHE A 44 36.24 47.56 26.97
N ILE A 45 37.08 46.78 26.30
CA ILE A 45 38.53 47.07 26.15
C ILE A 45 38.79 48.08 25.02
N HIS A 46 37.77 48.47 24.24
CA HIS A 46 37.90 49.33 23.06
C HIS A 46 38.93 48.81 22.04
N ASN A 47 39.15 47.49 22.00
CA ASN A 47 40.09 46.85 21.08
C ASN A 47 39.40 45.68 20.37
N TRP A 48 39.16 45.84 19.08
CA TRP A 48 38.44 44.87 18.25
C TRP A 48 39.33 43.79 17.63
N SER A 49 40.66 43.90 17.76
CA SER A 49 41.60 42.93 17.17
C SER A 49 41.32 41.51 17.62
N PHE A 50 40.98 41.33 18.91
CA PHE A 50 40.65 40.01 19.46
C PHE A 50 39.39 39.40 18.84
N PHE A 51 38.31 40.19 18.70
CA PHE A 51 37.09 39.78 18.03
C PHE A 51 37.32 39.40 16.56
N TRP A 52 38.04 40.24 15.80
CA TRP A 52 38.29 39.97 14.38
C TRP A 52 39.10 38.70 14.16
N ASN A 53 40.14 38.47 14.97
CA ASN A 53 40.92 37.22 14.90
C ASN A 53 40.05 35.99 15.20
N PHE A 54 39.19 36.06 16.21
CA PHE A 54 38.27 34.98 16.54
C PHE A 54 37.22 34.75 15.43
N LEU A 55 36.67 35.82 14.86
CA LEU A 55 35.70 35.77 13.76
C LEU A 55 36.29 35.12 12.51
N VAL A 56 37.55 35.42 12.16
CA VAL A 56 38.25 34.77 11.04
C VAL A 56 38.39 33.27 11.29
N ILE A 57 38.76 32.85 12.50
CA ILE A 57 38.86 31.43 12.86
C ILE A 57 37.50 30.74 12.70
N VAL A 58 36.43 31.35 13.23
CA VAL A 58 35.06 30.82 13.09
C VAL A 58 34.67 30.71 11.61
N ALA A 59 34.97 31.72 10.79
CA ALA A 59 34.68 31.69 9.35
C ALA A 59 35.43 30.56 8.63
N ILE A 60 36.70 30.32 8.96
CA ILE A 60 37.48 29.21 8.39
C ILE A 60 36.88 27.86 8.79
N LEU A 61 36.50 27.68 10.07
CA LEU A 61 35.89 26.45 10.55
C LEU A 61 34.54 26.17 9.89
N LEU A 62 33.69 27.20 9.72
CA LEU A 62 32.42 27.09 9.01
C LEU A 62 32.63 26.76 7.52
N GLY A 63 33.61 27.39 6.87
CA GLY A 63 33.97 27.08 5.49
C GLY A 63 34.47 25.64 5.30
N ALA A 64 35.27 25.13 6.25
CA ALA A 64 35.71 23.75 6.27
C ALA A 64 34.53 22.78 6.47
N ALA A 65 33.65 23.06 7.42
CA ALA A 65 32.43 22.27 7.67
C ALA A 65 31.53 22.21 6.42
N PHE A 66 31.31 23.35 5.77
CA PHE A 66 30.57 23.42 4.51
C PHE A 66 31.22 22.60 3.38
N SER A 67 32.55 22.64 3.29
CA SER A 67 33.29 21.85 2.30
C SER A 67 33.15 20.34 2.55
N ILE A 68 33.11 19.91 3.82
CA ILE A 68 32.87 18.51 4.18
C ILE A 68 31.44 18.11 3.82
N ASP A 69 30.45 18.95 4.11
CA ASP A 69 29.04 18.66 3.80
C ASP A 69 28.81 18.51 2.28
N THR A 70 29.35 19.44 1.49
CA THR A 70 29.29 19.34 0.02
C THR A 70 29.99 18.10 -0.52
N LEU A 71 31.08 17.65 0.12
CA LEU A 71 31.76 16.41 -0.23
C LEU A 71 30.90 15.18 0.10
N SER A 72 30.26 15.14 1.27
CA SER A 72 29.34 14.06 1.69
C SER A 72 28.25 13.82 0.64
N PHE A 73 27.69 14.89 0.08
CA PHE A 73 26.65 14.77 -0.95
C PHE A 73 27.18 14.33 -2.32
N LYS A 74 28.35 14.84 -2.74
CA LYS A 74 28.91 14.54 -4.07
C LYS A 74 29.63 13.21 -4.16
N LEU A 75 30.11 12.67 -3.04
CA LEU A 75 30.90 11.44 -3.01
C LEU A 75 30.13 10.24 -3.60
N PRO A 76 28.85 9.99 -3.24
CA PRO A 76 28.03 8.96 -3.89
C PRO A 76 27.94 9.11 -5.41
N GLU A 77 27.75 10.34 -5.91
CA GLU A 77 27.65 10.61 -7.35
C GLU A 77 28.96 10.29 -8.10
N MET A 78 30.11 10.63 -7.50
CA MET A 78 31.42 10.31 -8.06
C MET A 78 31.66 8.80 -8.15
N PHE A 79 31.28 8.04 -7.12
CA PHE A 79 31.37 6.58 -7.14
C PHE A 79 30.40 5.97 -8.17
N GLY A 80 29.18 6.49 -8.29
CA GLY A 80 28.23 6.05 -9.30
C GLY A 80 28.76 6.23 -10.73
N LYS A 81 29.40 7.38 -11.01
CA LYS A 81 30.09 7.62 -12.29
C LYS A 81 31.29 6.71 -12.50
N PHE A 82 32.10 6.48 -11.48
CA PHE A 82 33.27 5.58 -11.55
C PHE A 82 32.88 4.14 -11.88
N PHE A 83 31.72 3.68 -11.39
CA PHE A 83 31.21 2.33 -11.60
C PHE A 83 30.25 2.18 -12.78
N ASP A 84 30.00 3.26 -13.54
CA ASP A 84 29.05 3.28 -14.65
C ASP A 84 27.66 2.76 -14.22
N GLU A 85 27.27 3.06 -12.97
CA GLU A 85 26.05 2.54 -12.34
C GLU A 85 24.81 2.98 -13.10
N GLU A 86 24.85 4.14 -13.76
CA GLU A 86 23.74 4.61 -14.60
C GLU A 86 23.34 3.60 -15.70
N LYS A 87 24.31 2.85 -16.25
CA LYS A 87 24.00 1.81 -17.26
C LYS A 87 23.47 0.53 -16.62
N GLU A 88 23.97 0.15 -15.46
CA GLU A 88 23.45 -0.99 -14.70
C GLU A 88 22.04 -0.72 -14.21
N ASP A 89 21.80 0.46 -13.66
CA ASP A 89 20.49 0.91 -13.18
C ASP A 89 19.48 0.91 -14.33
N LYS A 90 19.84 1.47 -15.49
CA LYS A 90 18.97 1.42 -16.69
C LYS A 90 18.59 -0.01 -17.09
N LYS A 91 19.55 -0.95 -17.01
CA LYS A 91 19.28 -2.37 -17.30
C LYS A 91 18.34 -2.98 -16.27
N ILE A 92 18.59 -2.73 -14.98
CA ILE A 92 17.73 -3.21 -13.88
C ILE A 92 16.31 -2.66 -14.02
N TYR A 93 16.16 -1.37 -14.36
CA TYR A 93 14.85 -0.76 -14.60
C TYR A 93 14.12 -1.41 -15.78
N GLN A 94 14.81 -1.61 -16.90
CA GLN A 94 14.23 -2.29 -18.07
C GLN A 94 13.82 -3.73 -17.75
N GLU A 95 14.67 -4.47 -17.03
CA GLU A 95 14.37 -5.84 -16.62
C GLU A 95 13.15 -5.89 -15.68
N TYR A 96 13.08 -4.98 -14.71
CA TYR A 96 11.93 -4.84 -13.83
C TYR A 96 10.65 -4.47 -14.59
N GLU A 97 10.72 -3.51 -15.51
CA GLU A 97 9.59 -3.09 -16.34
C GLU A 97 9.06 -4.25 -17.18
N ASN A 98 9.95 -5.01 -17.82
CA ASN A 98 9.58 -6.19 -18.58
C ASN A 98 8.91 -7.26 -17.69
N TRP A 99 9.52 -7.56 -16.54
CA TRP A 99 8.95 -8.50 -15.57
C TRP A 99 7.57 -8.05 -15.07
N PHE A 100 7.40 -6.76 -14.77
CA PHE A 100 6.15 -6.19 -14.30
C PHE A 100 5.05 -6.27 -15.37
N ASN A 101 5.40 -5.96 -16.61
CA ASN A 101 4.48 -6.06 -17.75
C ASN A 101 4.06 -7.50 -18.01
N GLU A 102 5.00 -8.46 -17.97
CA GLU A 102 4.68 -9.88 -18.07
C GLU A 102 3.77 -10.36 -16.94
N TRP A 103 4.03 -9.91 -15.71
CA TRP A 103 3.20 -10.25 -14.55
C TRP A 103 1.78 -9.71 -14.72
N CYS A 104 1.62 -8.45 -15.13
CA CYS A 104 0.32 -7.84 -15.42
C CYS A 104 -0.43 -8.60 -16.51
N GLN A 105 0.26 -8.97 -17.59
CA GLN A 105 -0.34 -9.72 -18.69
C GLN A 105 -0.83 -11.10 -18.22
N LYS A 106 0.00 -11.84 -17.47
CA LYS A 106 -0.39 -13.15 -16.90
C LYS A 106 -1.62 -13.04 -16.00
N GLU A 107 -1.71 -11.97 -15.21
CA GLU A 107 -2.85 -11.76 -14.32
C GLU A 107 -4.13 -11.41 -15.11
N TYR A 108 -4.00 -10.60 -16.17
CA TYR A 108 -5.10 -10.31 -17.08
C TYR A 108 -5.63 -11.58 -17.79
N GLU A 109 -4.72 -12.43 -18.29
CA GLU A 109 -5.08 -13.70 -18.93
C GLU A 109 -5.77 -14.68 -17.96
N LYS A 110 -5.43 -14.68 -16.67
CA LYS A 110 -6.15 -15.47 -15.66
C LYS A 110 -7.56 -14.92 -15.46
N PHE A 111 -7.72 -13.60 -15.40
CA PHE A 111 -9.01 -12.97 -15.26
C PHE A 111 -9.91 -13.25 -16.47
N GLU A 112 -9.37 -13.17 -17.69
CA GLU A 112 -10.10 -13.54 -18.90
C GLU A 112 -10.48 -15.01 -18.94
N ARG A 113 -9.57 -15.92 -18.56
CA ARG A 113 -9.89 -17.36 -18.46
C ARG A 113 -10.97 -17.63 -17.41
N ALA A 114 -10.89 -17.03 -16.23
CA ALA A 114 -11.94 -17.16 -15.22
C ALA A 114 -13.30 -16.64 -15.74
N ARG A 115 -13.30 -15.52 -16.48
CA ARG A 115 -14.49 -14.98 -17.12
C ARG A 115 -15.03 -15.91 -18.20
N GLN A 116 -14.17 -16.48 -19.04
CA GLN A 116 -14.56 -17.44 -20.09
C GLN A 116 -15.07 -18.74 -19.48
N GLU A 117 -14.44 -19.29 -18.45
CA GLU A 117 -14.90 -20.49 -17.73
C GLU A 117 -16.26 -20.26 -17.09
N GLN A 118 -16.49 -19.08 -16.51
CA GLN A 118 -17.79 -18.69 -15.96
C GLN A 118 -18.86 -18.52 -17.05
N GLN A 119 -18.46 -18.08 -18.26
CA GLN A 119 -19.34 -17.98 -19.41
C GLN A 119 -19.64 -19.34 -20.04
N ASN A 120 -18.66 -20.26 -20.08
CA ASN A 120 -18.77 -21.61 -20.65
C ASN A 120 -19.49 -22.59 -19.69
N GLN A 121 -19.45 -22.34 -18.38
CA GLN A 121 -20.25 -23.05 -17.38
C GLN A 121 -21.63 -22.41 -17.14
N GLY A 122 -21.87 -21.21 -17.67
CA GLY A 122 -23.04 -20.38 -17.36
C GLY A 122 -24.01 -20.11 -18.51
N TYR A 123 -23.78 -20.60 -19.73
CA TYR A 123 -24.69 -20.37 -20.86
C TYR A 123 -24.93 -21.66 -21.65
N GLY A 124 -25.86 -22.47 -21.12
CA GLY A 124 -26.36 -23.67 -21.76
C GLY A 124 -27.69 -24.16 -21.19
N ALA A 125 -28.55 -23.26 -20.69
CA ALA A 125 -29.93 -23.60 -20.39
C ALA A 125 -30.82 -22.42 -20.74
N TYR A 126 -31.56 -22.54 -21.85
CA TYR A 126 -32.75 -21.72 -22.10
C TYR A 126 -33.77 -22.07 -21.00
N HIS A 127 -33.68 -21.40 -19.86
CA HIS A 127 -34.70 -21.50 -18.82
C HIS A 127 -35.90 -20.65 -19.25
N SER A 128 -37.07 -21.27 -19.34
CA SER A 128 -38.31 -20.52 -19.62
C SER A 128 -38.57 -19.51 -18.51
N THR A 129 -39.36 -18.46 -18.79
CA THR A 129 -39.72 -17.47 -17.75
C THR A 129 -40.37 -18.16 -16.54
N GLU A 130 -41.13 -19.23 -16.76
CA GLU A 130 -41.71 -20.04 -15.67
C GLU A 130 -40.65 -20.70 -14.77
N ASP A 131 -39.53 -21.17 -15.33
CA ASP A 131 -38.48 -21.89 -14.60
C ASP A 131 -37.71 -20.95 -13.65
N ILE A 132 -37.45 -19.72 -14.10
CA ILE A 132 -36.83 -18.69 -13.25
C ILE A 132 -37.74 -18.33 -12.08
N ILE A 133 -39.06 -18.20 -12.33
CA ILE A 133 -40.07 -17.89 -11.31
C ILE A 133 -40.21 -19.03 -10.31
N GLU A 134 -40.33 -20.27 -10.79
CA GLU A 134 -40.44 -21.47 -9.95
C GLU A 134 -39.22 -21.61 -9.04
N LYS A 135 -38.02 -21.53 -9.61
CA LYS A 135 -36.76 -21.59 -8.86
C LYS A 135 -36.64 -20.43 -7.86
N PHE A 136 -37.14 -19.23 -8.19
CA PHE A 136 -37.16 -18.12 -7.25
C PHE A 136 -38.08 -18.42 -6.06
N GLU A 137 -39.27 -18.96 -6.29
CA GLU A 137 -40.22 -19.35 -5.25
C GLU A 137 -39.71 -20.50 -4.37
N GLU A 138 -39.00 -21.47 -4.93
CA GLU A 138 -38.34 -22.52 -4.16
C GLU A 138 -37.30 -21.95 -3.20
N ASN A 139 -36.49 -21.00 -3.67
CA ASN A 139 -35.49 -20.33 -2.81
C ASN A 139 -36.14 -19.45 -1.74
N LEU A 140 -37.32 -18.86 -2.00
CA LEU A 140 -38.11 -18.18 -0.96
C LEU A 140 -38.54 -19.15 0.15
N LYS A 141 -38.98 -20.36 -0.20
CA LYS A 141 -39.36 -21.40 0.78
C LYS A 141 -38.20 -21.81 1.67
N ILE A 142 -36.97 -21.88 1.14
CA ILE A 142 -35.75 -22.17 1.93
C ILE A 142 -35.56 -21.14 3.05
N LEU A 143 -35.82 -19.86 2.76
CA LEU A 143 -35.75 -18.77 3.75
C LEU A 143 -37.04 -18.62 4.58
N GLY A 144 -38.07 -19.41 4.32
CA GLY A 144 -39.38 -19.31 4.98
C GLY A 144 -40.12 -18.02 4.63
N LEU A 145 -39.92 -17.50 3.42
CA LEU A 145 -40.56 -16.29 2.92
C LEU A 145 -41.71 -16.62 1.98
N GLU A 146 -42.75 -15.79 2.00
CA GLU A 146 -43.87 -15.86 1.07
C GLU A 146 -43.65 -14.94 -0.13
N ALA A 147 -44.14 -15.39 -1.29
CA ALA A 147 -44.15 -14.62 -2.51
C ALA A 147 -45.24 -13.53 -2.46
N ASN A 148 -44.88 -12.30 -2.09
CA ASN A 148 -45.80 -11.16 -2.09
C ASN A 148 -45.16 -9.87 -2.66
N SER A 149 -45.98 -8.86 -2.91
CA SER A 149 -45.57 -7.57 -3.50
C SER A 149 -44.73 -6.69 -2.56
N GLN A 150 -44.63 -7.05 -1.27
CA GLN A 150 -43.79 -6.37 -0.29
C GLN A 150 -42.40 -7.02 -0.15
N LEU A 151 -42.11 -8.04 -0.95
CA LEU A 151 -40.81 -8.70 -0.96
C LEU A 151 -39.71 -7.69 -1.36
N SER A 152 -38.68 -7.60 -0.53
CA SER A 152 -37.57 -6.66 -0.72
C SER A 152 -36.25 -7.30 -0.31
N LEU A 153 -35.13 -6.73 -0.78
CA LEU A 153 -33.79 -7.15 -0.35
C LEU A 153 -33.62 -7.11 1.17
N GLN A 154 -34.27 -6.17 1.85
CA GLN A 154 -34.20 -6.07 3.31
C GLN A 154 -34.89 -7.26 3.98
N ASN A 155 -36.05 -7.68 3.47
CA ASN A 155 -36.79 -8.83 3.97
C ASN A 155 -36.00 -10.13 3.75
N ILE A 156 -35.40 -10.31 2.57
CA ILE A 156 -34.54 -11.46 2.24
C ILE A 156 -33.33 -11.51 3.17
N LYS A 157 -32.61 -10.39 3.33
CA LYS A 157 -31.45 -10.31 4.24
C LYS A 157 -31.82 -10.58 5.69
N LYS A 158 -32.98 -10.11 6.14
CA LYS A 158 -33.47 -10.35 7.50
C LYS A 158 -33.77 -11.84 7.71
N ALA A 159 -34.48 -12.49 6.78
CA ALA A 159 -34.78 -13.91 6.86
C ALA A 159 -33.52 -14.79 6.81
N HIS A 160 -32.58 -14.47 5.92
CA HIS A 160 -31.27 -15.11 5.87
C HIS A 160 -30.54 -15.03 7.21
N ARG A 161 -30.46 -13.86 7.84
CA ARG A 161 -29.82 -13.69 9.15
C ARG A 161 -30.50 -14.52 10.24
N THR A 162 -31.82 -14.64 10.21
CA THR A 162 -32.57 -15.48 11.16
C THR A 162 -32.22 -16.95 10.97
N LYS A 163 -32.27 -17.46 9.73
CA LYS A 163 -31.91 -18.84 9.40
C LYS A 163 -30.45 -19.17 9.68
N ALA A 164 -29.53 -18.25 9.38
CA ALA A 164 -28.11 -18.40 9.69
C ALA A 164 -27.86 -18.50 11.20
N LYS A 165 -28.60 -17.74 12.01
CA LYS A 165 -28.53 -17.84 13.47
C LYS A 165 -29.09 -19.16 14.01
N GLU A 166 -30.13 -19.71 13.37
CA GLU A 166 -30.69 -21.02 13.71
C GLU A 166 -29.71 -22.15 13.40
N LEU A 167 -28.97 -22.05 12.30
CA LEU A 167 -28.01 -23.06 11.84
C LEU A 167 -26.60 -22.87 12.39
N HIS A 168 -26.36 -21.84 13.22
CA HIS A 168 -25.04 -21.57 13.78
C HIS A 168 -24.56 -22.75 14.67
N PRO A 169 -23.26 -23.14 14.62
CA PRO A 169 -22.72 -24.22 15.44
C PRO A 169 -22.98 -24.05 16.94
N ASP A 170 -22.91 -22.83 17.46
CA ASP A 170 -23.20 -22.51 18.87
C ASP A 170 -24.61 -22.94 19.32
N LYS A 171 -25.58 -22.93 18.40
CA LYS A 171 -26.96 -23.37 18.69
C LYS A 171 -27.21 -24.84 18.34
N ASN A 172 -26.29 -25.48 17.65
CA ASN A 172 -26.38 -26.88 17.20
C ASN A 172 -25.14 -27.68 17.62
N PRO A 173 -24.82 -27.74 18.93
CA PRO A 173 -23.64 -28.47 19.38
C PRO A 173 -23.77 -29.96 19.01
N GLY A 174 -22.74 -30.49 18.35
CA GLY A 174 -22.68 -31.89 17.93
C GLY A 174 -23.51 -32.24 16.69
N LYS A 175 -24.07 -31.27 15.96
CA LYS A 175 -24.71 -31.47 14.65
C LYS A 175 -23.97 -30.68 13.58
N ASP A 176 -23.64 -31.32 12.47
CA ASP A 176 -23.08 -30.64 11.30
C ASP A 176 -24.20 -30.00 10.47
N THR A 177 -24.30 -28.68 10.55
CA THR A 177 -25.28 -27.85 9.81
C THR A 177 -24.65 -27.15 8.59
N THR A 178 -23.43 -27.52 8.20
CA THR A 178 -22.66 -26.84 7.14
C THR A 178 -23.38 -26.89 5.79
N ALA A 179 -23.91 -28.06 5.42
CA ALA A 179 -24.62 -28.24 4.15
C ALA A 179 -25.90 -27.39 4.09
N ASP A 180 -26.62 -27.26 5.22
CA ASP A 180 -27.83 -26.46 5.28
C ASP A 180 -27.53 -24.97 5.28
N MET A 181 -26.42 -24.55 5.91
CA MET A 181 -25.93 -23.17 5.84
C MET A 181 -25.52 -22.79 4.41
N GLN A 182 -24.88 -23.70 3.67
CA GLN A 182 -24.55 -23.50 2.25
C GLN A 182 -25.81 -23.32 1.41
N LYS A 183 -26.85 -24.14 1.62
CA LYS A 183 -28.16 -23.98 0.94
C LYS A 183 -28.80 -22.62 1.23
N VAL A 184 -28.77 -22.18 2.49
CA VAL A 184 -29.32 -20.87 2.90
C VAL A 184 -28.55 -19.71 2.27
N ASN A 185 -27.22 -19.81 2.17
CA ASN A 185 -26.39 -18.80 1.52
C ASN A 185 -26.65 -18.74 0.01
N ALA A 186 -26.67 -19.89 -0.67
CA ALA A 186 -26.98 -19.98 -2.09
C ALA A 186 -28.38 -19.44 -2.42
N ALA A 187 -29.37 -19.76 -1.59
CA ALA A 187 -30.72 -19.23 -1.75
C ALA A 187 -30.76 -17.70 -1.63
N LYS A 188 -30.06 -17.13 -0.64
CA LYS A 188 -29.97 -15.67 -0.48
C LYS A 188 -29.29 -15.02 -1.69
N GLU A 189 -28.21 -15.60 -2.22
CA GLU A 189 -27.52 -15.06 -3.40
C GLU A 189 -28.40 -15.10 -4.65
N TYR A 190 -29.10 -16.22 -4.88
CA TYR A 190 -30.01 -16.37 -6.01
C TYR A 190 -31.19 -15.38 -5.92
N LEU A 191 -31.77 -15.21 -4.73
CA LEU A 191 -32.87 -14.27 -4.51
C LEU A 191 -32.41 -12.82 -4.69
N ASP A 192 -31.26 -12.44 -4.14
CA ASP A 192 -30.71 -11.09 -4.29
C ASP A 192 -30.47 -10.74 -5.77
N ALA A 193 -29.95 -11.69 -6.56
CA ALA A 193 -29.63 -11.48 -7.97
C ALA A 193 -30.87 -11.40 -8.88
N ASN A 194 -31.96 -12.09 -8.53
CA ASN A 194 -33.13 -12.23 -9.40
C ASN A 194 -34.37 -11.49 -8.90
N LEU A 195 -34.29 -10.76 -7.77
CA LEU A 195 -35.44 -10.10 -7.16
C LEU A 195 -36.12 -9.10 -8.10
N GLU A 196 -35.33 -8.23 -8.74
CA GLU A 196 -35.86 -7.21 -9.65
C GLU A 196 -36.60 -7.84 -10.84
N TYR A 197 -36.00 -8.87 -11.44
CA TYR A 197 -36.60 -9.64 -12.51
C TYR A 197 -37.94 -10.28 -12.06
N TYR A 198 -37.94 -10.97 -10.92
CA TYR A 198 -39.12 -11.62 -10.37
C TYR A 198 -40.27 -10.63 -10.06
N LEU A 199 -39.97 -9.50 -9.42
CA LEU A 199 -40.97 -8.48 -9.11
C LEU A 199 -41.58 -7.86 -10.37
N SER A 200 -40.75 -7.58 -11.39
CA SER A 200 -41.21 -7.04 -12.67
C SER A 200 -42.15 -8.02 -13.41
N LYS A 201 -41.85 -9.31 -13.39
CA LYS A 201 -42.65 -10.32 -14.11
C LYS A 201 -43.93 -10.72 -13.38
N LYS A 202 -43.92 -10.75 -12.05
CA LYS A 202 -45.05 -11.27 -11.26
C LYS A 202 -46.07 -10.21 -10.86
N PHE A 203 -45.64 -8.95 -10.68
CA PHE A 203 -46.48 -7.89 -10.11
C PHE A 203 -46.64 -6.63 -10.96
N GLN A 204 -45.96 -6.50 -12.11
CA GLN A 204 -46.14 -5.37 -13.03
C GLN A 204 -46.99 -5.72 -14.27
N ASN A 205 -48.07 -6.49 -14.10
CA ASN A 205 -49.19 -6.49 -15.04
C ASN A 205 -50.20 -5.42 -14.64
#